data_AF-A0AAQ4F619-F1
#
_entry.id   AF-A0AAQ4F619-F1
#
_cell.length_a   1.000
_cell.length_b   1.000
_cell.length_c   1.000
_cell.angle_alpha   90.00
_cell.angle_beta   90.00
_cell.angle_gamma   90.00
#
_symmetry.space_group_name_H-M   'P 1'
#
loop_
_entity.id
_entity.type
_entity.pdbx_description
1 polymer ?
#
loop_
_entity_poly.entity_id
_entity_poly.type
_entity_poly.pdbx_seq_one_letter_code
_entity_poly.pdbx_strand_id
1 'polypeptide(L)'
;MSFWKLRPVVGGALLLYAALSCNALSASAGELHRKTGATSSMTDSLRAMVDALLDPSSPLARKLLRADMSPTCSLGLLRLVRGIRDLEPWALRIVDSSGKYPTGFLHGTSVDLGAYDECVATVVRDEYDYIQTRGQYCVLQLQLMGNDSAVEYFVPAATMVHKRASNFISYWTDPLAPGARIGICIVDRCSEEDIEALARTVLPDTLKVTVSDCVTSEYPSISPTQAGIICFLSCIAAMMFFSTLLHVYLWFKNRSAKEGQVIRLLTSFSVLRNTQYIVSLDEKSSDENSFTFMNGMRFLSIAWIILGHVYGGMTDILGIMDSFLSWKGFEPLSKLAFTVYLVHMPLYDLMNHYARERTYFSHFSLVTQFFSVLLWSYFLGYLLSISCEAPLGHIDRFLFSARRKPPQVIESKQVDEVLMEEKKHSFFVITSNGIFRRREEESKVIE
;
A
#
# COMPACT_ATOMS: atom_id res chain seq x y z
N MET A 1 20.76 40.49 -28.41
CA MET A 1 21.01 40.36 -26.96
C MET A 1 20.13 39.24 -26.43
N SER A 2 20.63 38.47 -25.44
CA SER A 2 19.98 37.35 -24.72
C SER A 2 19.58 36.10 -25.51
N PHE A 3 20.56 35.24 -25.84
CA PHE A 3 20.36 33.83 -26.21
C PHE A 3 21.34 32.87 -25.47
N TRP A 4 21.98 33.33 -24.38
CA TRP A 4 23.11 32.66 -23.71
C TRP A 4 22.94 32.43 -22.20
N LYS A 5 21.72 32.20 -21.73
CA LYS A 5 21.46 31.82 -20.32
C LYS A 5 20.46 30.68 -20.24
N LEU A 6 20.87 29.46 -20.60
CA LEU A 6 20.12 28.22 -20.31
C LEU A 6 21.01 26.98 -20.57
N ARG A 7 22.08 26.85 -19.78
CA ARG A 7 22.75 25.56 -19.51
C ARG A 7 23.15 25.62 -18.04
N PRO A 8 22.35 25.08 -17.11
CA PRO A 8 22.71 23.79 -16.51
C PRO A 8 21.52 23.08 -15.85
N VAL A 9 20.74 22.26 -16.56
CA VAL A 9 19.77 21.36 -15.91
C VAL A 9 19.79 19.96 -16.52
N VAL A 10 19.95 19.87 -17.84
CA VAL A 10 20.11 18.57 -18.54
C VAL A 10 21.54 18.02 -18.44
N GLY A 11 22.53 18.87 -18.13
CA GLY A 11 23.92 18.46 -17.96
C GLY A 11 24.20 17.72 -16.66
N GLY A 12 23.41 17.93 -15.60
CA GLY A 12 23.68 17.35 -14.28
C GLY A 12 23.43 15.84 -14.20
N ALA A 13 22.33 15.37 -14.78
CA ALA A 13 21.99 13.94 -14.80
C ALA A 13 22.87 13.13 -15.75
N LEU A 14 23.25 13.70 -16.91
CA LEU A 14 24.22 13.09 -17.82
C LEU A 14 25.66 13.14 -17.27
N LEU A 15 26.02 14.16 -16.49
CA LEU A 15 27.33 14.21 -15.81
C LEU A 15 27.37 13.27 -14.59
N LEU A 16 26.28 13.07 -13.85
CA LEU A 16 26.19 12.05 -12.80
C LEU A 16 26.19 10.63 -13.39
N TYR A 17 25.47 10.42 -14.49
CA TYR A 17 25.51 9.14 -15.22
C TYR A 17 26.90 8.90 -15.82
N ALA A 18 27.52 9.88 -16.49
CA ALA A 18 28.88 9.76 -17.04
C ALA A 18 29.99 9.71 -15.96
N ALA A 19 29.77 10.30 -14.78
CA ALA A 19 30.67 10.19 -13.63
C ALA A 19 30.55 8.84 -12.93
N LEU A 20 29.34 8.25 -12.88
CA LEU A 20 29.08 6.93 -12.29
C LEU A 20 29.32 5.77 -13.29
N SER A 21 29.34 6.01 -14.60
CA SER A 21 29.49 4.98 -15.64
C SER A 21 30.65 5.23 -16.61
N CYS A 22 31.88 5.40 -16.10
CA CYS A 22 33.14 5.25 -16.87
C CYS A 22 33.75 6.45 -17.64
N ASN A 23 33.47 7.75 -17.37
CA ASN A 23 34.24 8.82 -18.06
C ASN A 23 34.84 9.95 -17.19
N ALA A 24 34.59 10.00 -15.89
CA ALA A 24 35.41 10.85 -15.00
C ALA A 24 36.80 10.24 -14.70
N LEU A 25 36.95 8.92 -14.88
CA LEU A 25 38.24 8.23 -14.78
C LEU A 25 39.16 8.55 -15.96
N SER A 26 38.67 8.78 -17.18
CA SER A 26 39.54 8.98 -18.36
C SER A 26 40.11 10.40 -18.44
N ALA A 27 39.31 11.43 -18.10
CA ALA A 27 39.77 12.83 -18.12
C ALA A 27 40.68 13.18 -16.93
N SER A 28 40.39 12.67 -15.73
CA SER A 28 41.26 12.87 -14.56
C SER A 28 42.51 12.00 -14.61
N ALA A 29 42.45 10.77 -15.15
CA ALA A 29 43.64 9.97 -15.41
C ALA A 29 44.55 10.61 -16.46
N GLY A 30 44.02 11.25 -17.51
CA GLY A 30 44.83 11.93 -18.52
C GLY A 30 45.64 13.12 -17.97
N GLU A 31 45.03 13.93 -17.10
CA GLU A 31 45.67 15.10 -16.48
C GLU A 31 46.64 14.69 -15.35
N LEU A 32 46.35 13.60 -14.63
CA LEU A 32 47.18 13.07 -13.53
C LEU A 32 48.36 12.21 -14.03
N HIS A 33 48.16 11.44 -15.11
CA HIS A 33 49.21 10.64 -15.76
C HIS A 33 50.29 11.52 -16.38
N ARG A 34 49.91 12.69 -16.92
CA ARG A 34 50.86 13.70 -17.44
C ARG A 34 51.70 14.37 -16.34
N LYS A 35 51.24 14.39 -15.08
CA LYS A 35 51.95 15.02 -13.95
C LYS A 35 52.81 14.07 -13.11
N THR A 36 52.52 12.77 -13.08
CA THR A 36 53.11 11.87 -12.07
C THR A 36 53.85 10.65 -12.63
N GLY A 37 53.76 10.37 -13.93
CA GLY A 37 54.48 9.24 -14.56
C GLY A 37 54.16 7.85 -14.00
N ALA A 38 53.22 7.75 -13.06
CA ALA A 38 52.78 6.51 -12.44
C ALA A 38 51.48 6.03 -13.08
N THR A 39 51.34 4.72 -13.22
CA THR A 39 50.04 4.07 -13.43
C THR A 39 49.18 4.33 -12.20
N SER A 40 48.34 5.38 -12.25
CA SER A 40 47.44 5.72 -11.15
C SER A 40 46.57 4.51 -10.84
N SER A 41 46.67 3.98 -9.62
CA SER A 41 45.80 2.89 -9.20
C SER A 41 44.36 3.40 -9.11
N MET A 42 43.39 2.49 -9.22
CA MET A 42 41.98 2.85 -9.00
C MET A 42 41.76 3.54 -7.64
N THR A 43 42.58 3.21 -6.64
CA THR A 43 42.55 3.85 -5.31
C THR A 43 43.02 5.30 -5.34
N ASP A 44 44.01 5.65 -6.18
CA ASP A 44 44.52 7.02 -6.30
C ASP A 44 43.53 7.91 -7.05
N SER A 45 42.86 7.37 -8.07
CA SER A 45 41.75 8.05 -8.74
C SER A 45 40.60 8.34 -7.77
N LEU A 46 40.25 7.37 -6.91
CA LEU A 46 39.19 7.56 -5.91
C LEU A 46 39.57 8.62 -4.87
N ARG A 47 40.80 8.56 -4.33
CA ARG A 47 41.29 9.57 -3.38
C ARG A 47 41.26 10.97 -3.99
N ALA A 48 41.70 11.11 -5.24
CA ALA A 48 41.66 12.40 -5.94
C ALA A 48 40.23 12.91 -6.15
N MET A 49 39.25 12.03 -6.41
CA MET A 49 37.83 12.41 -6.51
C MET A 49 37.28 12.88 -5.15
N VAL A 50 37.58 12.17 -4.06
CA VAL A 50 37.15 12.56 -2.71
C VAL A 50 37.80 13.88 -2.29
N ASP A 51 39.09 14.07 -2.58
CA ASP A 51 39.81 15.31 -2.29
C ASP A 51 39.25 16.51 -3.08
N ALA A 52 38.85 16.30 -4.34
CA ALA A 52 38.17 17.31 -5.13
C ALA A 52 36.75 17.64 -4.61
N LEU A 53 36.04 16.67 -4.04
CA LEU A 53 34.73 16.88 -3.40
C LEU A 53 34.86 17.61 -2.06
N LEU A 54 35.94 17.37 -1.33
CA LEU A 54 36.27 18.02 -0.06
C LEU A 54 36.90 19.41 -0.23
N ASP A 55 37.29 19.79 -1.45
CA ASP A 55 37.87 21.11 -1.70
C ASP A 55 36.86 22.21 -1.29
N PRO A 56 37.20 23.08 -0.33
CA PRO A 56 36.33 24.18 0.11
C PRO A 56 36.03 25.20 -1.02
N SER A 57 36.80 25.18 -2.10
CA SER A 57 36.53 25.96 -3.30
C SER A 57 35.33 25.41 -4.10
N SER A 58 34.99 24.13 -3.92
CA SER A 58 33.93 23.46 -4.69
C SER A 58 32.53 23.97 -4.31
N PRO A 59 31.62 24.11 -5.28
CA PRO A 59 30.24 24.53 -5.03
C PRO A 59 29.47 23.54 -4.16
N LEU A 60 29.83 22.25 -4.20
CA LEU A 60 29.22 21.21 -3.38
C LEU A 60 29.68 21.31 -1.92
N ALA A 61 30.98 21.43 -1.65
CA ALA A 61 31.48 21.61 -0.27
C ALA A 61 30.85 22.85 0.38
N ARG A 62 30.70 23.95 -0.37
CA ARG A 62 30.01 25.16 0.12
C ARG A 62 28.53 24.96 0.40
N LYS A 63 27.84 24.12 -0.37
CA LYS A 63 26.43 23.77 -0.11
C LYS A 63 26.30 22.89 1.13
N LEU A 64 27.17 21.88 1.26
CA LEU A 64 27.20 20.99 2.41
C LEU A 64 27.54 21.73 3.71
N LEU A 65 28.49 22.68 3.67
CA LEU A 65 28.85 23.52 4.82
C LEU A 65 27.76 24.51 5.24
N ARG A 66 26.75 24.75 4.38
CA ARG A 66 25.60 25.62 4.67
C ARG A 66 24.36 24.85 5.10
N ALA A 67 24.38 23.52 5.06
CA ALA A 67 23.27 22.72 5.54
C ALA A 67 23.12 22.92 7.06
N ASP A 68 21.91 23.23 7.49
CA ASP A 68 21.57 23.38 8.90
C ASP A 68 21.45 21.98 9.54
N MET A 69 22.58 21.46 10.02
CA MET A 69 22.69 20.12 10.58
C MET A 69 23.31 20.16 11.97
N SER A 70 22.96 19.19 12.80
CA SER A 70 23.54 19.02 14.12
C SER A 70 25.08 18.87 14.07
N PRO A 71 25.82 19.38 15.08
CA PRO A 71 27.28 19.25 15.14
C PRO A 71 27.72 17.78 15.27
N THR A 72 26.86 16.91 15.82
CA THR A 72 27.09 15.47 15.91
C THR A 72 26.95 14.77 14.56
N CYS A 73 25.93 15.13 13.76
CA CYS A 73 25.74 14.57 12.42
C CYS A 73 26.86 15.02 11.48
N SER A 74 27.21 16.30 11.46
CA SER A 74 28.31 16.82 10.64
C SER A 74 29.66 16.18 10.97
N LEU A 75 29.97 15.96 12.25
CA LEU A 75 31.16 15.20 12.66
C LEU A 75 31.12 13.74 12.17
N GLY A 76 29.97 13.09 12.26
CA GLY A 76 29.76 11.73 11.76
C GLY A 76 29.95 11.64 10.24
N LEU A 77 29.37 12.58 9.49
CA LEU A 77 29.55 12.67 8.04
C LEU A 77 31.00 12.93 7.65
N LEU A 78 31.72 13.79 8.37
CA LEU A 78 33.14 14.00 8.15
C LEU A 78 33.98 12.74 8.39
N ARG A 79 33.62 11.93 9.39
CA ARG A 79 34.24 10.61 9.60
C ARG A 79 33.94 9.66 8.45
N LEU A 80 32.69 9.61 7.98
CA LEU A 80 32.30 8.80 6.83
C LEU A 80 33.11 9.19 5.58
N VAL A 81 33.22 10.48 5.27
CA VAL A 81 33.98 10.94 4.09
C VAL A 81 35.47 10.59 4.21
N ARG A 82 36.07 10.70 5.41
CA ARG A 82 37.45 10.23 5.65
C ARG A 82 37.58 8.72 5.47
N GLY A 83 36.66 7.92 6.02
CA GLY A 83 36.65 6.48 5.83
C GLY A 83 36.52 6.06 4.36
N ILE A 84 35.74 6.80 3.56
CA ILE A 84 35.65 6.58 2.10
C ILE A 84 36.99 6.88 1.42
N ARG A 85 37.66 7.98 1.78
CA ARG A 85 38.98 8.34 1.27
C ARG A 85 40.03 7.28 1.57
N ASP A 86 39.99 6.75 2.78
CA ASP A 86 40.94 5.77 3.30
C ASP A 86 40.57 4.33 2.91
N LEU A 87 39.47 4.14 2.17
CA LEU A 87 38.96 2.84 1.73
C LEU A 87 38.67 1.88 2.89
N GLU A 88 38.20 2.42 4.01
CA GLU A 88 37.89 1.62 5.18
C GLU A 88 36.69 0.71 4.91
N PRO A 89 36.73 -0.59 5.28
CA PRO A 89 35.67 -1.54 4.96
C PRO A 89 34.29 -1.17 5.48
N TRP A 90 34.19 -0.46 6.61
CA TRP A 90 32.90 -0.02 7.15
C TRP A 90 32.29 1.13 6.34
N ALA A 91 33.11 2.06 5.85
CA ALA A 91 32.65 3.19 5.06
C ALA A 91 32.20 2.74 3.66
N LEU A 92 32.91 1.78 3.07
CA LEU A 92 32.50 1.15 1.81
C LEU A 92 31.17 0.40 1.94
N ARG A 93 30.94 -0.32 3.06
CA ARG A 93 29.65 -0.98 3.34
C ARG A 93 28.49 0.01 3.44
N ILE A 94 28.68 1.17 4.07
CA ILE A 94 27.66 2.23 4.14
C ILE A 94 27.31 2.75 2.73
N VAL A 95 28.32 2.99 1.89
CA VAL A 95 28.09 3.49 0.53
C VAL A 95 27.44 2.43 -0.37
N ASP A 96 27.87 1.17 -0.27
CA ASP A 96 27.33 0.09 -1.11
C ASP A 96 25.90 -0.30 -0.73
N SER A 97 25.60 -0.33 0.58
CA SER A 97 24.28 -0.63 1.11
C SER A 97 23.22 0.44 0.80
N SER A 98 23.64 1.64 0.41
CA SER A 98 22.71 2.70 0.01
C SER A 98 22.06 2.42 -1.34
N GLY A 99 20.74 2.58 -1.38
CA GLY A 99 19.94 2.61 -2.59
C GLY A 99 20.39 3.71 -3.54
N LYS A 100 20.38 3.38 -4.82
CA LYS A 100 20.83 4.27 -5.90
C LYS A 100 19.60 4.86 -6.60
N TYR A 101 19.80 5.49 -7.75
CA TYR A 101 18.69 5.87 -8.60
C TYR A 101 17.97 4.61 -9.13
N PRO A 102 16.65 4.49 -8.98
CA PRO A 102 15.91 3.30 -9.42
C PRO A 102 16.15 2.99 -10.90
N THR A 103 16.80 1.85 -11.16
CA THR A 103 17.00 1.37 -12.53
C THR A 103 15.66 1.03 -13.16
N GLY A 104 15.36 1.60 -14.33
CA GLY A 104 14.04 1.44 -14.95
C GLY A 104 12.99 2.44 -14.44
N PHE A 105 13.40 3.59 -13.90
CA PHE A 105 12.51 4.69 -13.54
C PHE A 105 11.53 5.08 -14.65
N LEU A 106 12.04 5.29 -15.87
CA LEU A 106 11.19 5.61 -17.02
C LEU A 106 10.29 4.45 -17.48
N HIS A 107 10.55 3.23 -16.99
CA HIS A 107 9.69 2.06 -17.17
C HIS A 107 8.67 1.87 -16.04
N GLY A 108 8.75 2.69 -14.97
CA GLY A 108 7.83 2.66 -13.83
C GLY A 108 8.45 2.19 -12.52
N THR A 109 9.73 1.79 -12.50
CA THR A 109 10.41 1.34 -11.27
C THR A 109 10.75 2.53 -10.40
N SER A 110 10.21 2.59 -9.20
CA SER A 110 10.28 3.81 -8.41
C SER A 110 10.78 3.64 -6.98
N VAL A 111 11.14 2.42 -6.63
CA VAL A 111 11.62 2.05 -5.31
C VAL A 111 12.97 1.37 -5.47
N ASP A 112 14.00 1.89 -4.81
CA ASP A 112 15.31 1.26 -4.69
C ASP A 112 15.80 1.40 -3.25
N LEU A 113 15.63 0.34 -2.47
CA LEU A 113 15.87 0.36 -1.02
C LEU A 113 17.32 0.07 -0.64
N GLY A 114 18.20 -0.28 -1.59
CA GLY A 114 19.55 -0.72 -1.25
C GLY A 114 19.56 -2.02 -0.43
N ALA A 115 20.64 -2.26 0.30
CA ALA A 115 20.83 -3.46 1.12
C ALA A 115 20.58 -3.14 2.61
N TYR A 116 19.32 -3.24 3.02
CA TYR A 116 18.88 -2.96 4.39
C TYR A 116 19.70 -3.69 5.46
N ASP A 117 19.82 -5.01 5.34
CA ASP A 117 20.46 -5.86 6.36
C ASP A 117 21.97 -5.57 6.46
N GLU A 118 22.63 -5.20 5.36
CA GLU A 118 24.05 -4.82 5.35
C GLU A 118 24.30 -3.47 6.05
N CYS A 119 23.42 -2.49 5.82
CA CYS A 119 23.51 -1.20 6.47
C CYS A 119 23.41 -1.33 8.00
N VAL A 120 22.35 -1.98 8.47
CA VAL A 120 22.06 -2.12 9.91
C VAL A 120 23.11 -2.99 10.62
N ALA A 121 23.68 -3.98 9.93
CA ALA A 121 24.77 -4.81 10.46
C ALA A 121 26.12 -4.09 10.56
N THR A 122 26.27 -2.90 9.96
CA THR A 122 27.52 -2.15 9.99
C THR A 122 27.73 -1.49 11.35
N VAL A 123 28.54 -2.11 12.21
CA VAL A 123 28.92 -1.59 13.53
C VAL A 123 30.45 -1.49 13.61
N VAL A 124 30.96 -0.30 13.88
CA VAL A 124 32.39 -0.01 14.05
C VAL A 124 32.69 0.09 15.53
N ARG A 125 33.59 -0.78 16.00
CA ARG A 125 34.07 -0.79 17.39
C ARG A 125 35.53 -0.40 17.44
N ASP A 126 35.90 0.28 18.52
CA ASP A 126 37.27 0.61 18.85
C ASP A 126 38.02 -0.60 19.42
N GLU A 127 39.32 -0.46 19.65
CA GLU A 127 40.18 -1.44 20.32
C GLU A 127 39.66 -1.86 21.70
N TYR A 128 38.94 -0.96 22.38
CA TYR A 128 38.31 -1.18 23.69
C TYR A 128 36.85 -1.67 23.61
N ASP A 129 36.40 -2.15 22.44
CA ASP A 129 35.03 -2.61 22.17
C ASP A 129 33.94 -1.52 22.29
N TYR A 130 34.34 -0.24 22.43
CA TYR A 130 33.40 0.88 22.38
C TYR A 130 32.92 1.13 20.96
N ILE A 131 31.61 1.29 20.79
CA ILE A 131 31.01 1.53 19.49
C ILE A 131 31.28 2.97 19.07
N GLN A 132 32.08 3.14 18.03
CA GLN A 132 32.42 4.46 17.49
C GLN A 132 31.36 4.98 16.52
N THR A 133 30.80 4.10 15.69
CA THR A 133 29.81 4.45 14.65
C THR A 133 28.97 3.23 14.31
N ARG A 134 27.68 3.44 14.06
CA ARG A 134 26.80 2.42 13.48
C ARG A 134 26.18 2.92 12.19
N GLY A 135 25.83 1.99 11.32
CA GLY A 135 24.94 2.25 10.20
C GLY A 135 23.52 2.47 10.69
N GLN A 136 22.89 3.50 10.16
CA GLN A 136 21.48 3.85 10.32
C GLN A 136 20.86 3.85 8.93
N TYR A 137 19.88 2.99 8.75
CA TYR A 137 19.14 2.88 7.50
C TYR A 137 17.95 3.82 7.56
N CYS A 138 17.75 4.66 6.54
CA CYS A 138 16.62 5.58 6.43
C CYS A 138 16.00 5.51 5.04
N VAL A 139 14.71 5.80 4.90
CA VAL A 139 14.02 5.86 3.61
C VAL A 139 13.80 7.32 3.21
N LEU A 140 14.32 7.71 2.05
CA LEU A 140 14.03 8.99 1.42
C LEU A 140 12.85 8.82 0.49
N GLN A 141 11.84 9.65 0.67
CA GLN A 141 10.70 9.75 -0.21
C GLN A 141 10.82 11.05 -1.04
N LEU A 142 10.99 10.87 -2.34
CA LEU A 142 11.22 11.94 -3.30
C LEU A 142 9.96 12.18 -4.12
N GLN A 143 9.32 13.33 -3.92
CA GLN A 143 8.13 13.72 -4.66
C GLN A 143 8.45 14.84 -5.64
N LEU A 144 8.02 14.66 -6.89
CA LEU A 144 8.21 15.68 -7.92
C LEU A 144 7.20 16.81 -7.68
N MET A 145 7.70 18.00 -7.40
CA MET A 145 6.86 19.19 -7.28
C MET A 145 6.46 19.62 -8.69
N GLY A 146 5.16 19.59 -8.97
CA GLY A 146 4.56 19.92 -10.26
C GLY A 146 4.64 21.41 -10.60
N ASN A 147 5.83 22.01 -10.59
CA ASN A 147 6.02 23.25 -11.36
C ASN A 147 5.90 22.85 -12.83
N ASP A 148 4.77 23.23 -13.46
CA ASP A 148 4.36 22.80 -14.79
C ASP A 148 5.49 22.88 -15.84
N SER A 149 6.39 23.87 -15.74
CA SER A 149 7.48 24.09 -16.69
C SER A 149 8.56 23.01 -16.73
N ALA A 150 8.85 22.32 -15.62
CA ALA A 150 9.85 21.24 -15.59
C ALA A 150 9.26 19.93 -16.12
N VAL A 151 8.00 19.67 -15.77
CA VAL A 151 7.24 18.49 -16.20
C VAL A 151 6.93 18.57 -17.69
N GLU A 152 6.54 19.74 -18.19
CA GLU A 152 6.24 20.00 -19.61
C GLU A 152 7.43 19.72 -20.52
N TYR A 153 8.66 20.00 -20.07
CA TYR A 153 9.88 19.69 -20.83
C TYR A 153 10.28 18.21 -20.75
N PHE A 154 10.12 17.59 -19.58
CA PHE A 154 10.59 16.22 -19.34
C PHE A 154 9.67 15.15 -19.90
N VAL A 155 8.34 15.36 -19.88
CA VAL A 155 7.34 14.38 -20.33
C VAL A 155 7.54 13.96 -21.79
N PRO A 156 7.76 14.87 -22.78
CA PRO A 156 8.01 14.48 -24.16
C PRO A 156 9.30 13.67 -24.34
N ALA A 157 10.36 13.99 -23.59
CA ALA A 157 11.61 13.23 -23.63
C ALA A 157 11.42 11.83 -23.04
N ALA A 158 10.68 11.73 -21.95
CA ALA A 158 10.40 10.46 -21.29
C ALA A 158 9.47 9.54 -22.12
N THR A 159 8.47 10.10 -22.81
CA THR A 159 7.58 9.32 -23.69
C THR A 159 8.30 8.75 -24.91
N MET A 160 9.36 9.40 -25.39
CA MET A 160 10.26 8.85 -26.41
C MET A 160 11.05 7.63 -25.91
N VAL A 161 11.39 7.57 -24.63
CA VAL A 161 12.05 6.41 -24.03
C VAL A 161 11.06 5.26 -23.84
N HIS A 162 9.86 5.56 -23.34
CA HIS A 162 8.84 4.54 -23.14
C HIS A 162 7.41 5.13 -23.22
N LYS A 163 6.52 4.48 -23.98
CA LYS A 163 5.14 4.96 -24.19
C LYS A 163 4.33 5.16 -22.91
N ARG A 164 4.62 4.40 -21.85
CA ARG A 164 3.93 4.53 -20.54
C ARG A 164 4.50 5.63 -19.64
N ALA A 165 5.60 6.27 -20.04
CA ALA A 165 6.27 7.25 -19.19
C ALA A 165 5.39 8.47 -18.89
N SER A 166 4.47 8.86 -19.79
CA SER A 166 3.50 9.93 -19.51
C SER A 166 2.56 9.59 -18.36
N ASN A 167 1.96 8.40 -18.37
CA ASN A 167 1.01 7.94 -17.34
C ASN A 167 1.71 7.80 -15.98
N PHE A 168 2.95 7.33 -16.02
CA PHE A 168 3.80 7.29 -14.84
C PHE A 168 4.09 8.70 -14.34
N ILE A 169 4.65 9.59 -15.16
CA ILE A 169 5.00 10.95 -14.71
C ILE A 169 3.77 11.70 -14.17
N SER A 170 2.59 11.55 -14.78
CA SER A 170 1.36 12.16 -14.27
C SER A 170 0.92 11.64 -12.90
N TYR A 171 1.07 10.33 -12.65
CA TYR A 171 0.82 9.76 -11.31
C TYR A 171 1.80 10.33 -10.29
N TRP A 172 3.06 10.53 -10.69
CA TRP A 172 4.15 10.97 -9.82
C TRP A 172 4.16 12.45 -9.48
N THR A 173 3.47 13.26 -10.28
CA THR A 173 3.20 14.67 -9.98
C THR A 173 2.00 14.85 -9.05
N ASP A 174 1.21 13.80 -8.79
CA ASP A 174 0.09 13.87 -7.86
C ASP A 174 0.61 14.05 -6.42
N PRO A 175 0.15 15.07 -5.67
CA PRO A 175 0.53 15.28 -4.28
C PRO A 175 0.18 14.10 -3.36
N LEU A 176 -0.80 13.25 -3.73
CA LEU A 176 -1.16 12.04 -2.98
C LEU A 176 -0.33 10.81 -3.37
N ALA A 177 0.42 10.84 -4.47
CA ALA A 177 1.24 9.71 -4.86
C ALA A 177 2.48 9.59 -3.95
N PRO A 178 2.86 8.37 -3.54
CA PRO A 178 3.90 8.15 -2.56
C PRO A 178 5.32 8.49 -3.03
N GLY A 179 5.54 8.97 -4.26
CA GLY A 179 6.89 9.38 -4.68
C GLY A 179 7.94 8.26 -4.58
N ALA A 180 9.21 8.60 -4.84
CA ALA A 180 10.30 7.67 -5.11
C ALA A 180 10.95 7.34 -3.81
N ARG A 181 11.00 6.06 -3.50
CA ARG A 181 11.53 5.59 -2.23
C ARG A 181 12.94 5.09 -2.46
N ILE A 182 13.90 5.78 -1.87
CA ILE A 182 15.31 5.43 -1.92
C ILE A 182 15.77 5.13 -0.50
N GLY A 183 16.18 3.90 -0.23
CA GLY A 183 16.82 3.57 1.03
C GLY A 183 18.24 4.13 1.06
N ILE A 184 18.66 4.80 2.12
CA ILE A 184 20.04 5.24 2.30
C ILE A 184 20.60 4.65 3.58
N CYS A 185 21.91 4.39 3.57
CA CYS A 185 22.65 4.10 4.78
C CYS A 185 23.48 5.32 5.16
N ILE A 186 23.35 5.78 6.40
CA ILE A 186 24.10 6.88 6.97
C ILE A 186 24.63 6.50 8.36
N VAL A 187 25.40 7.38 8.98
CA VAL A 187 25.88 7.20 10.35
C VAL A 187 24.77 7.50 11.37
N ASP A 188 24.74 6.75 12.47
CA ASP A 188 23.75 6.79 13.57
C ASP A 188 23.58 8.11 14.33
N ARG A 189 24.40 9.12 14.04
CA ARG A 189 24.41 10.41 14.73
C ARG A 189 23.58 11.49 14.04
N CYS A 190 22.81 11.13 13.02
CA CYS A 190 21.98 12.05 12.25
C CYS A 190 20.49 11.83 12.55
N SER A 191 19.77 12.92 12.84
CA SER A 191 18.31 12.86 12.98
C SER A 191 17.62 12.89 11.60
N GLU A 192 16.32 12.60 11.56
CA GLU A 192 15.53 12.68 10.33
C GLU A 192 15.59 14.10 9.73
N GLU A 193 15.54 15.14 10.58
CA GLU A 193 15.64 16.54 10.17
C GLU A 193 17.02 16.89 9.60
N ASP A 194 18.10 16.35 10.19
CA ASP A 194 19.46 16.56 9.68
C ASP A 194 19.60 15.99 8.25
N ILE A 195 19.03 14.80 8.01
CA ILE A 195 19.07 14.13 6.71
C ILE A 195 18.21 14.88 5.70
N GLU A 196 17.04 15.37 6.09
CA GLU A 196 16.22 16.22 5.22
C GLU A 196 16.93 17.51 4.85
N ALA A 197 17.56 18.19 5.82
CA ALA A 197 18.32 19.40 5.58
C ALA A 197 19.47 19.14 4.59
N LEU A 198 20.22 18.05 4.81
CA LEU A 198 21.27 17.59 3.90
C LEU A 198 20.73 17.33 2.49
N ALA A 199 19.66 16.55 2.37
CA ALA A 199 19.08 16.17 1.09
C ALA A 199 18.60 17.39 0.29
N ARG A 200 17.97 18.39 0.95
CA ARG A 200 17.54 19.65 0.32
C ARG A 200 18.70 20.48 -0.24
N THR A 201 19.90 20.37 0.33
CA THR A 201 21.07 21.08 -0.22
C THR A 201 21.65 20.45 -1.48
N VAL A 202 21.55 19.11 -1.58
CA VAL A 202 22.15 18.32 -2.67
C VAL A 202 21.17 18.17 -3.84
N LEU A 203 19.90 17.92 -3.55
CA LEU A 203 18.85 17.69 -4.54
C LEU A 203 18.30 19.02 -5.10
N PRO A 204 17.77 19.01 -6.33
CA PRO A 204 17.13 20.20 -6.92
C PRO A 204 15.86 20.59 -6.16
N ASP A 205 15.58 21.90 -6.08
CA ASP A 205 14.41 22.47 -5.40
C ASP A 205 13.05 21.96 -5.94
N THR A 206 13.04 21.34 -7.12
CA THR A 206 11.85 20.71 -7.72
C THR A 206 11.47 19.37 -7.06
N LEU A 207 12.31 18.83 -6.18
CA LEU A 207 12.03 17.59 -5.45
C LEU A 207 11.74 17.93 -3.99
N LYS A 208 10.53 17.59 -3.55
CA LYS A 208 10.21 17.56 -2.12
C LYS A 208 10.77 16.26 -1.56
N VAL A 209 11.63 16.38 -0.55
CA VAL A 209 12.21 15.25 0.17
C VAL A 209 11.55 15.15 1.53
N THR A 210 11.15 13.94 1.90
CA THR A 210 10.76 13.58 3.26
C THR A 210 11.56 12.33 3.67
N VAL A 211 12.06 12.31 4.90
CA VAL A 211 12.81 11.17 5.45
C VAL A 211 11.92 10.44 6.44
N SER A 212 11.88 9.11 6.35
CA SER A 212 11.13 8.25 7.27
C SER A 212 11.89 6.97 7.59
N ASP A 213 11.39 6.23 8.58
CA ASP A 213 11.80 4.85 8.87
C ASP A 213 13.31 4.70 9.14
N CYS A 214 13.87 5.64 9.91
CA CYS A 214 15.26 5.58 10.32
C CYS A 214 15.47 4.50 11.41
N VAL A 215 16.16 3.41 11.07
CA VAL A 215 16.36 2.23 11.92
C VAL A 215 17.85 1.91 12.10
N THR A 216 18.21 1.49 13.31
CA THR A 216 19.55 1.00 13.66
C THR A 216 19.50 -0.45 14.13
N SER A 217 20.65 -1.04 14.46
CA SER A 217 20.73 -2.41 15.00
C SER A 217 20.15 -2.56 16.42
N GLU A 218 19.75 -1.46 17.06
CA GLU A 218 19.12 -1.52 18.37
C GLU A 218 17.63 -1.81 18.23
N TYR A 219 17.14 -2.76 19.02
CA TYR A 219 15.71 -3.04 19.07
C TYR A 219 14.99 -1.87 19.73
N PRO A 220 14.01 -1.24 19.05
CA PRO A 220 13.20 -0.22 19.68
C PRO A 220 12.42 -0.84 20.84
N SER A 221 12.36 -0.12 21.96
CA SER A 221 11.51 -0.50 23.09
C SER A 221 10.04 -0.44 22.65
N ILE A 222 9.23 -1.42 23.11
CA ILE A 222 7.81 -1.47 22.78
C ILE A 222 7.13 -0.18 23.24
N SER A 223 6.53 0.55 22.30
CA SER A 223 5.78 1.76 22.62
C SER A 223 4.53 1.42 23.45
N PRO A 224 4.08 2.29 24.38
CA PRO A 224 2.83 2.08 25.12
C PRO A 224 1.63 1.80 24.22
N THR A 225 1.59 2.40 23.02
CA THR A 225 0.53 2.16 22.03
C THR A 225 0.59 0.74 21.46
N GLN A 226 1.77 0.25 21.12
CA GLN A 226 1.98 -1.13 20.64
C GLN A 226 1.61 -2.14 21.73
N ALA A 227 2.01 -1.90 22.98
CA ALA A 227 1.63 -2.73 24.12
C ALA A 227 0.10 -2.77 24.30
N GLY A 228 -0.58 -1.63 24.16
CA GLY A 228 -2.04 -1.53 24.20
C GLY A 228 -2.72 -2.35 23.09
N ILE A 229 -2.23 -2.27 21.84
CA ILE A 229 -2.76 -3.04 20.71
C ILE A 229 -2.56 -4.55 20.93
N ILE A 230 -1.37 -4.97 21.36
CA ILE A 230 -1.06 -6.38 21.65
C ILE A 230 -2.00 -6.92 22.75
N CYS A 231 -2.19 -6.14 23.82
CA CYS A 231 -3.10 -6.50 24.90
C CYS A 231 -4.54 -6.66 24.38
N PHE A 232 -5.04 -5.69 23.62
CA PHE A 232 -6.39 -5.73 23.04
C PHE A 232 -6.61 -6.96 22.14
N LEU A 233 -5.68 -7.22 21.21
CA LEU A 233 -5.77 -8.39 20.32
C LEU A 233 -5.67 -9.70 21.09
N SER A 234 -4.84 -9.78 22.13
CA SER A 234 -4.73 -10.95 22.99
C SER A 234 -6.02 -11.24 23.77
N CYS A 235 -6.74 -10.20 24.21
CA CYS A 235 -8.03 -10.34 24.88
C CYS A 235 -9.10 -10.91 23.93
N ILE A 236 -9.17 -10.42 22.68
CA ILE A 236 -10.09 -10.95 21.67
C ILE A 236 -9.78 -12.42 21.37
N ALA A 237 -8.50 -12.76 21.17
CA ALA A 237 -8.07 -14.13 20.93
C ALA A 237 -8.44 -15.06 22.10
N ALA A 238 -8.27 -14.61 23.35
CA ALA A 238 -8.67 -15.36 24.53
C ALA A 238 -10.19 -15.57 24.58
N MET A 239 -10.99 -14.54 24.30
CA MET A 239 -12.45 -14.66 24.22
C MET A 239 -12.88 -15.68 23.16
N MET A 240 -12.27 -15.65 21.98
CA MET A 240 -12.53 -16.62 20.90
C MET A 240 -12.17 -18.04 21.32
N PHE A 241 -11.03 -18.22 21.99
CA PHE A 241 -10.57 -19.52 22.48
C PHE A 241 -11.54 -20.13 23.50
N PHE A 242 -11.88 -19.39 24.56
CA PHE A 242 -12.79 -19.87 25.60
C PHE A 242 -14.22 -20.07 25.08
N SER A 243 -14.69 -19.19 24.20
CA SER A 243 -16.01 -19.31 23.56
C SER A 243 -16.10 -20.57 22.68
N THR A 244 -15.05 -20.86 21.92
CA THR A 244 -14.98 -22.06 21.07
C THR A 244 -14.90 -23.32 21.92
N LEU A 245 -14.11 -23.32 23.01
CA LEU A 245 -14.05 -24.42 23.97
C LEU A 245 -15.42 -24.73 24.59
N LEU A 246 -16.14 -23.69 25.03
CA LEU A 246 -17.48 -23.82 25.57
C LEU A 246 -18.44 -24.41 24.53
N HIS A 247 -18.39 -23.91 23.29
CA HIS A 247 -19.22 -24.40 22.20
C HIS A 247 -18.97 -25.89 21.89
N VAL A 248 -17.70 -26.29 21.81
CA VAL A 248 -17.31 -27.70 21.60
C VAL A 248 -17.78 -28.58 22.76
N TYR A 249 -17.61 -28.14 24.00
CA TYR A 249 -18.08 -28.86 25.17
C TYR A 249 -19.62 -29.06 25.17
N LEU A 250 -20.37 -28.00 24.86
CA LEU A 250 -21.84 -28.05 24.77
C LEU A 250 -22.32 -28.95 23.63
N TRP A 251 -21.59 -28.95 22.50
CA TRP A 251 -21.82 -29.82 21.37
C TRP A 251 -21.64 -31.30 21.75
N PHE A 252 -20.53 -31.67 22.42
CA PHE A 252 -20.31 -33.03 22.90
C PHE A 252 -21.35 -33.49 23.92
N LYS A 253 -21.85 -32.59 24.77
CA LYS A 253 -22.88 -32.91 25.79
C LYS A 253 -24.31 -32.93 25.23
N ASN A 254 -24.49 -32.73 23.92
CA ASN A 254 -25.77 -32.66 23.22
C ASN A 254 -26.79 -31.70 23.89
N ARG A 255 -26.29 -30.62 24.50
CA ARG A 255 -27.09 -29.65 25.30
C ARG A 255 -27.46 -28.38 24.53
N SER A 256 -27.14 -28.31 23.24
CA SER A 256 -27.28 -27.13 22.36
C SER A 256 -28.70 -26.53 22.30
N ALA A 257 -29.75 -27.30 22.58
CA ALA A 257 -31.13 -26.88 22.33
C ALA A 257 -31.86 -26.15 23.49
N LYS A 258 -31.29 -26.05 24.70
CA LYS A 258 -31.98 -25.46 25.88
C LYS A 258 -31.16 -24.38 26.60
N GLU A 259 -30.63 -23.42 25.84
CA GLU A 259 -29.71 -22.42 26.40
C GLU A 259 -30.42 -21.15 26.91
N GLY A 260 -30.12 -20.79 28.15
CA GLY A 260 -30.40 -19.47 28.71
C GLY A 260 -29.60 -18.37 28.02
N GLN A 261 -30.05 -17.13 28.17
CA GLN A 261 -29.52 -15.95 27.49
C GLN A 261 -27.98 -15.79 27.60
N VAL A 262 -27.41 -16.15 28.75
CA VAL A 262 -25.98 -16.04 29.04
C VAL A 262 -25.13 -17.00 28.19
N ILE A 263 -25.58 -18.23 27.96
CA ILE A 263 -24.80 -19.21 27.18
C ILE A 263 -24.77 -18.81 25.70
N ARG A 264 -25.86 -18.21 25.19
CA ARG A 264 -25.90 -17.66 23.84
C ARG A 264 -24.91 -16.50 23.66
N LEU A 265 -24.79 -15.62 24.66
CA LEU A 265 -23.83 -14.52 24.64
C LEU A 265 -22.38 -15.03 24.69
N LEU A 266 -22.09 -16.00 25.57
CA LEU A 266 -20.76 -16.59 25.71
C LEU A 266 -20.32 -17.39 24.48
N THR A 267 -21.25 -17.91 23.69
CA THR A 267 -20.96 -18.64 22.43
C THR A 267 -20.97 -17.76 21.18
N SER A 268 -21.22 -16.44 21.31
CA SER A 268 -21.21 -15.49 20.18
C SER A 268 -19.82 -15.31 19.54
N PHE A 269 -18.75 -15.54 20.31
CA PHE A 269 -17.35 -15.45 19.85
C PHE A 269 -16.79 -16.80 19.36
N SER A 270 -17.63 -17.83 19.22
CA SER A 270 -17.19 -19.18 18.83
C SER A 270 -16.79 -19.20 17.36
N VAL A 271 -15.53 -19.56 17.09
CA VAL A 271 -14.95 -19.61 15.74
C VAL A 271 -15.74 -20.58 14.85
N LEU A 272 -16.08 -21.76 15.37
CA LEU A 272 -16.80 -22.79 14.61
C LEU A 272 -18.18 -22.29 14.17
N ARG A 273 -18.91 -21.66 15.08
CA ARG A 273 -20.26 -21.13 14.80
C ARG A 273 -20.21 -19.99 13.79
N ASN A 274 -19.29 -19.05 13.97
CA ASN A 274 -19.14 -17.89 13.09
C ASN A 274 -18.65 -18.32 11.69
N THR A 275 -17.79 -19.33 11.62
CA THR A 275 -17.34 -19.90 10.34
C THR A 275 -18.49 -20.58 9.61
N GLN A 276 -19.32 -21.36 10.31
CA GLN A 276 -20.51 -21.98 9.72
C GLN A 276 -21.47 -20.93 9.16
N TYR A 277 -21.65 -19.79 9.85
CA TYR A 277 -22.49 -18.69 9.37
C TYR A 277 -21.96 -18.02 8.09
N ILE A 278 -20.64 -17.85 7.98
CA ILE A 278 -20.01 -17.27 6.78
C ILE A 278 -20.09 -18.24 5.60
N VAL A 279 -19.76 -19.51 5.83
CA VAL A 279 -19.71 -20.56 4.78
C VAL A 279 -21.09 -21.09 4.41
N SER A 280 -22.12 -20.94 5.25
CA SER A 280 -23.47 -21.39 4.91
C SER A 280 -23.98 -20.64 3.70
N LEU A 281 -24.29 -21.40 2.64
CA LEU A 281 -25.03 -20.94 1.48
C LEU A 281 -26.50 -20.88 1.92
N ASP A 282 -27.01 -19.68 2.23
CA ASP A 282 -28.33 -19.56 2.83
C ASP A 282 -29.40 -19.49 1.74
N GLU A 283 -30.08 -20.62 1.52
CA GLU A 283 -31.23 -20.71 0.62
C GLU A 283 -32.51 -20.07 1.21
N LYS A 284 -32.49 -19.63 2.49
CA LYS A 284 -33.68 -19.24 3.24
C LYS A 284 -33.66 -17.83 3.86
N SER A 285 -32.71 -16.97 3.52
CA SER A 285 -32.80 -15.55 3.87
C SER A 285 -33.61 -14.79 2.81
N SER A 286 -34.89 -14.58 3.10
CA SER A 286 -35.73 -13.41 2.73
C SER A 286 -35.31 -12.61 1.48
N ASP A 287 -36.22 -12.53 0.50
CA ASP A 287 -36.37 -11.68 -0.71
C ASP A 287 -35.39 -10.51 -1.03
N GLU A 288 -34.54 -10.03 -0.12
CA GLU A 288 -33.48 -9.02 -0.34
C GLU A 288 -32.17 -9.59 -0.94
N ASN A 289 -31.92 -10.90 -0.87
CA ASN A 289 -30.74 -11.57 -1.45
C ASN A 289 -31.05 -12.34 -2.75
N SER A 290 -32.18 -12.07 -3.42
CA SER A 290 -32.75 -12.92 -4.50
C SER A 290 -31.86 -13.08 -5.74
N PHE A 291 -30.76 -12.32 -5.83
CA PHE A 291 -29.87 -12.27 -6.97
C PHE A 291 -28.46 -12.74 -6.64
N THR A 292 -28.22 -14.05 -6.76
CA THR A 292 -26.89 -14.68 -6.62
C THR A 292 -25.78 -13.98 -7.42
N PHE A 293 -26.12 -13.37 -8.56
CA PHE A 293 -25.15 -12.61 -9.38
C PHE A 293 -24.57 -11.38 -8.65
N MET A 294 -25.29 -10.80 -7.69
CA MET A 294 -24.77 -9.69 -6.88
C MET A 294 -23.58 -10.11 -6.02
N ASN A 295 -23.52 -11.38 -5.61
CA ASN A 295 -22.39 -11.90 -4.85
C ASN A 295 -21.12 -11.94 -5.71
N GLY A 296 -21.22 -12.41 -6.96
CA GLY A 296 -20.09 -12.37 -7.89
C GLY A 296 -19.71 -10.94 -8.28
N MET A 297 -20.68 -10.02 -8.44
CA MET A 297 -20.38 -8.61 -8.70
C MET A 297 -19.56 -7.99 -7.56
N ARG A 298 -19.92 -8.23 -6.28
CA ARG A 298 -19.17 -7.71 -5.15
C ARG A 298 -17.73 -8.21 -5.11
N PHE A 299 -17.52 -9.50 -5.35
CA PHE A 299 -16.17 -10.09 -5.44
C PHE A 299 -15.35 -9.43 -6.56
N LEU A 300 -15.91 -9.35 -7.76
CA LEU A 300 -15.21 -8.78 -8.92
C LEU A 300 -14.94 -7.29 -8.76
N SER A 301 -15.86 -6.52 -8.19
CA SER A 301 -15.64 -5.10 -7.88
C SER A 301 -14.47 -4.89 -6.93
N ILE A 302 -14.31 -5.74 -5.90
CA ILE A 302 -13.18 -5.64 -4.97
C ILE A 302 -11.88 -6.11 -5.61
N ALA A 303 -11.91 -7.23 -6.33
CA ALA A 303 -10.75 -7.67 -7.09
C ALA A 303 -10.30 -6.59 -8.08
N TRP A 304 -11.25 -5.90 -8.71
CA TRP A 304 -10.98 -4.78 -9.61
C TRP A 304 -10.38 -3.58 -8.89
N ILE A 305 -10.92 -3.20 -7.72
CA ILE A 305 -10.37 -2.12 -6.89
C ILE A 305 -8.92 -2.44 -6.50
N ILE A 306 -8.66 -3.66 -5.99
CA ILE A 306 -7.31 -4.11 -5.63
C ILE A 306 -6.39 -4.10 -6.85
N LEU A 307 -6.87 -4.59 -8.01
CA LEU A 307 -6.10 -4.56 -9.25
C LEU A 307 -5.74 -3.13 -9.66
N GLY A 308 -6.71 -2.21 -9.63
CA GLY A 308 -6.51 -0.80 -9.92
C GLY A 308 -5.48 -0.15 -9.00
N HIS A 309 -5.48 -0.50 -7.71
CA HIS A 309 -4.51 0.01 -6.74
C HIS A 309 -3.10 -0.56 -6.91
N VAL A 310 -2.97 -1.85 -7.23
CA VAL A 310 -1.67 -2.46 -7.53
C VAL A 310 -1.10 -1.96 -8.85
N TYR A 311 -1.94 -1.74 -9.86
CA TYR A 311 -1.53 -1.25 -11.18
C TYR A 311 -1.53 0.28 -11.31
N GLY A 312 -1.83 1.03 -10.23
CA GLY A 312 -1.81 2.50 -10.24
C GLY A 312 -2.80 3.14 -11.22
N GLY A 313 -4.00 2.59 -11.34
CA GLY A 313 -5.07 3.10 -12.22
C GLY A 313 -4.88 2.79 -13.72
N MET A 314 -3.93 1.92 -14.10
CA MET A 314 -3.57 1.62 -15.49
C MET A 314 -4.27 0.38 -16.08
N THR A 315 -5.56 0.17 -15.82
CA THR A 315 -6.28 -1.03 -16.29
C THR A 315 -7.54 -0.72 -17.09
N ASP A 316 -7.45 -0.89 -18.42
CA ASP A 316 -8.60 -0.97 -19.36
C ASP A 316 -8.97 -2.43 -19.65
N ILE A 317 -9.49 -3.16 -18.65
CA ILE A 317 -9.82 -4.59 -18.81
C ILE A 317 -11.17 -4.90 -18.13
N LEU A 318 -12.27 -4.41 -18.69
CA LEU A 318 -13.60 -4.89 -18.35
C LEU A 318 -14.24 -5.52 -19.59
N GLY A 319 -14.11 -6.83 -19.67
CA GLY A 319 -14.83 -7.60 -20.67
C GLY A 319 -14.58 -9.08 -20.47
N ILE A 320 -15.31 -9.71 -19.55
CA ILE A 320 -15.72 -11.12 -19.59
C ILE A 320 -16.88 -11.37 -18.58
N MET A 321 -18.08 -11.51 -19.16
CA MET A 321 -19.13 -12.54 -18.99
C MET A 321 -19.90 -12.74 -17.67
N ASP A 322 -21.21 -12.50 -17.80
CA ASP A 322 -22.32 -12.72 -16.86
C ASP A 322 -22.47 -14.15 -16.30
N SER A 323 -21.89 -15.15 -16.97
CA SER A 323 -21.94 -16.55 -16.51
C SER A 323 -20.92 -16.85 -15.40
N PHE A 324 -19.78 -16.14 -15.35
CA PHE A 324 -18.83 -16.28 -14.25
C PHE A 324 -19.36 -15.60 -12.99
N LEU A 325 -20.00 -14.44 -13.15
CA LEU A 325 -20.59 -13.62 -12.07
C LEU A 325 -21.70 -14.30 -11.25
N SER A 326 -22.35 -15.34 -11.77
CA SER A 326 -23.45 -16.03 -11.10
C SER A 326 -23.03 -17.26 -10.30
N TRP A 327 -21.73 -17.55 -10.19
CA TRP A 327 -21.26 -18.74 -9.47
C TRP A 327 -21.56 -18.66 -7.96
N LYS A 328 -22.29 -19.65 -7.44
CA LYS A 328 -22.64 -19.76 -6.00
C LYS A 328 -21.43 -19.83 -5.06
N GLY A 329 -20.25 -20.19 -5.57
CA GLY A 329 -19.00 -20.15 -4.81
C GLY A 329 -18.58 -18.76 -4.33
N PHE A 330 -19.11 -17.69 -4.94
CA PHE A 330 -18.82 -16.31 -4.53
C PHE A 330 -19.61 -15.86 -3.30
N GLU A 331 -20.58 -16.62 -2.82
CA GLU A 331 -21.39 -16.24 -1.66
C GLU A 331 -20.58 -16.06 -0.35
N PRO A 332 -19.68 -16.97 0.06
CA PRO A 332 -18.80 -16.71 1.20
C PRO A 332 -17.83 -15.53 0.95
N LEU A 333 -17.36 -15.36 -0.28
CA LEU A 333 -16.44 -14.28 -0.64
C LEU A 333 -17.13 -12.91 -0.69
N SER A 334 -18.42 -12.85 -1.02
CA SER A 334 -19.21 -11.62 -1.05
C SER A 334 -19.63 -11.16 0.35
N LYS A 335 -19.79 -12.08 1.31
CA LYS A 335 -20.01 -11.74 2.73
C LYS A 335 -18.78 -11.06 3.35
N LEU A 336 -17.57 -11.44 2.90
CA LEU A 336 -16.31 -10.82 3.34
C LEU A 336 -15.95 -9.56 2.54
N ALA A 337 -16.74 -9.16 1.55
CA ALA A 337 -16.44 -8.06 0.65
C ALA A 337 -16.08 -6.77 1.40
N PHE A 338 -16.90 -6.39 2.37
CA PHE A 338 -16.67 -5.17 3.14
C PHE A 338 -15.39 -5.21 3.98
N THR A 339 -15.12 -6.32 4.68
CA THR A 339 -13.92 -6.45 5.51
C THR A 339 -12.65 -6.53 4.67
N VAL A 340 -12.70 -7.18 3.51
CA VAL A 340 -11.60 -7.18 2.53
C VAL A 340 -11.32 -5.77 2.01
N TYR A 341 -12.38 -5.01 1.68
CA TYR A 341 -12.24 -3.63 1.24
C TYR A 341 -11.58 -2.74 2.31
N LEU A 342 -11.86 -2.92 3.60
CA LEU A 342 -11.21 -2.13 4.65
C LEU A 342 -9.73 -2.49 4.84
N VAL A 343 -9.35 -3.75 4.62
CA VAL A 343 -8.00 -4.24 4.95
C VAL A 343 -7.02 -4.14 3.78
N HIS A 344 -7.49 -4.20 2.53
CA HIS A 344 -6.57 -4.30 1.38
C HIS A 344 -5.59 -3.14 1.25
N MET A 345 -6.04 -1.91 1.51
CA MET A 345 -5.21 -0.70 1.42
C MET A 345 -4.13 -0.68 2.49
N PRO A 346 -4.48 -0.75 3.79
CA PRO A 346 -3.48 -0.86 4.85
C PRO A 346 -2.50 -2.01 4.63
N LEU A 347 -2.98 -3.16 4.15
CA LEU A 347 -2.13 -4.31 3.85
C LEU A 347 -1.17 -4.04 2.69
N TYR A 348 -1.66 -3.47 1.59
CA TYR A 348 -0.84 -3.13 0.43
C TYR A 348 0.26 -2.13 0.81
N ASP A 349 -0.10 -1.09 1.55
CA ASP A 349 0.87 -0.11 2.06
C ASP A 349 1.87 -0.77 2.99
N LEU A 350 1.41 -1.61 3.93
CA LEU A 350 2.28 -2.34 4.84
C LEU A 350 3.29 -3.22 4.10
N MET A 351 2.84 -3.96 3.07
CA MET A 351 3.72 -4.78 2.23
C MET A 351 4.75 -3.93 1.48
N ASN A 352 4.34 -2.74 0.99
CA ASN A 352 5.24 -1.82 0.33
C ASN A 352 6.29 -1.22 1.28
N HIS A 353 5.94 -0.97 2.55
CA HIS A 353 6.87 -0.46 3.57
C HIS A 353 7.82 -1.54 4.11
N TYR A 354 7.36 -2.79 4.22
CA TYR A 354 8.21 -3.92 4.64
C TYR A 354 9.10 -4.49 3.53
N ALA A 355 8.91 -4.06 2.28
CA ALA A 355 9.83 -4.44 1.21
C ALA A 355 11.26 -4.08 1.64
N ARG A 356 12.20 -5.02 1.48
CA ARG A 356 13.62 -4.84 1.84
C ARG A 356 14.54 -4.69 0.64
N GLU A 357 13.99 -4.93 -0.55
CA GLU A 357 14.72 -4.92 -1.81
C GLU A 357 13.95 -4.12 -2.86
N ARG A 358 14.64 -3.83 -3.97
CA ARG A 358 14.07 -3.16 -5.14
C ARG A 358 12.86 -3.93 -5.69
N THR A 359 11.72 -3.28 -5.78
CA THR A 359 10.55 -3.80 -6.50
C THR A 359 10.59 -3.34 -7.95
N TYR A 360 11.06 -4.23 -8.83
CA TYR A 360 11.11 -3.93 -10.27
C TYR A 360 9.71 -3.88 -10.87
N PHE A 361 9.44 -2.83 -11.65
CA PHE A 361 8.17 -2.67 -12.36
C PHE A 361 8.11 -3.64 -13.55
N SER A 362 7.53 -4.82 -13.32
CA SER A 362 7.23 -5.80 -14.36
C SER A 362 5.81 -6.31 -14.22
N HIS A 363 5.22 -6.75 -15.33
CA HIS A 363 3.90 -7.40 -15.31
C HIS A 363 3.88 -8.60 -14.36
N PHE A 364 4.95 -9.40 -14.32
CA PHE A 364 5.06 -10.53 -13.41
C PHE A 364 5.04 -10.10 -11.94
N SER A 365 5.80 -9.06 -11.59
CA SER A 365 5.80 -8.47 -10.24
C SER A 365 4.41 -7.98 -9.85
N LEU A 366 3.73 -7.24 -10.74
CA LEU A 366 2.41 -6.67 -10.50
C LEU A 366 1.32 -7.74 -10.35
N VAL A 367 1.32 -8.77 -11.21
CA VAL A 367 0.39 -9.90 -11.09
C VAL A 367 0.63 -10.64 -9.77
N THR A 368 1.89 -10.88 -9.40
CA THR A 368 2.25 -11.56 -8.15
C THR A 368 1.80 -10.73 -6.94
N GLN A 369 2.01 -9.42 -6.97
CA GLN A 369 1.58 -8.51 -5.90
C GLN A 369 0.06 -8.45 -5.81
N PHE A 370 -0.65 -8.42 -6.95
CA PHE A 370 -2.11 -8.46 -6.99
C PHE A 370 -2.66 -9.71 -6.30
N PHE A 371 -2.21 -10.91 -6.70
CA PHE A 371 -2.69 -12.15 -6.08
C PHE A 371 -2.29 -12.25 -4.61
N SER A 372 -1.11 -11.72 -4.23
CA SER A 372 -0.68 -11.67 -2.84
C SER A 372 -1.60 -10.80 -1.99
N VAL A 373 -1.87 -9.56 -2.42
CA VAL A 373 -2.76 -8.63 -1.70
C VAL A 373 -4.17 -9.19 -1.66
N LEU A 374 -4.69 -9.75 -2.76
CA LEU A 374 -6.00 -10.37 -2.81
C LEU A 374 -6.13 -11.50 -1.79
N LEU A 375 -5.21 -12.47 -1.83
CA LEU A 375 -5.24 -13.65 -0.95
C LEU A 375 -5.13 -13.25 0.53
N TRP A 376 -4.15 -12.40 0.87
CA TRP A 376 -3.95 -11.94 2.24
C TRP A 376 -5.12 -11.07 2.72
N SER A 377 -5.71 -10.23 1.87
CA SER A 377 -6.88 -9.43 2.26
C SER A 377 -8.09 -10.32 2.58
N TYR A 378 -8.33 -11.38 1.80
CA TYR A 378 -9.38 -12.36 2.11
C TYR A 378 -9.11 -13.12 3.42
N PHE A 379 -7.86 -13.50 3.66
CA PHE A 379 -7.48 -14.15 4.92
C PHE A 379 -7.68 -13.22 6.13
N LEU A 380 -7.16 -11.99 6.08
CA LEU A 380 -7.32 -11.02 7.17
C LEU A 380 -8.78 -10.57 7.32
N GLY A 381 -9.51 -10.39 6.21
CA GLY A 381 -10.93 -10.05 6.21
C GLY A 381 -11.79 -11.15 6.87
N TYR A 382 -11.46 -12.42 6.63
CA TYR A 382 -12.07 -13.54 7.35
C TYR A 382 -11.78 -13.47 8.85
N LEU A 383 -10.52 -13.25 9.25
CA LEU A 383 -10.15 -13.12 10.67
C LEU A 383 -10.91 -11.97 11.36
N LEU A 384 -11.00 -10.80 10.70
CA LEU A 384 -11.74 -9.64 11.19
C LEU A 384 -13.25 -9.92 11.31
N SER A 385 -13.81 -10.64 10.35
CA SER A 385 -15.24 -10.97 10.35
C SER A 385 -15.58 -11.95 11.48
N ILE A 386 -14.75 -12.97 11.74
CA ILE A 386 -14.99 -13.92 12.85
C ILE A 386 -14.73 -13.31 14.23
N SER A 387 -13.80 -12.36 14.34
CA SER A 387 -13.40 -11.77 15.62
C SER A 387 -14.32 -10.64 16.06
N CYS A 388 -14.87 -9.88 15.10
CA CYS A 388 -15.62 -8.65 15.38
C CYS A 388 -17.02 -8.68 14.77
N GLU A 389 -17.15 -8.83 13.45
CA GLU A 389 -18.42 -8.63 12.73
C GLU A 389 -19.50 -9.65 13.13
N ALA A 390 -19.19 -10.95 13.06
CA ALA A 390 -20.14 -12.01 13.39
C ALA A 390 -20.55 -12.01 14.89
N PRO A 391 -19.62 -11.89 15.86
CA PRO A 391 -19.99 -11.75 17.27
C PRO A 391 -20.87 -10.54 17.54
N LEU A 392 -20.55 -9.36 16.96
CA LEU A 392 -21.36 -8.15 17.11
C LEU A 392 -22.76 -8.33 16.51
N GLY A 393 -22.88 -8.99 15.35
CA GLY A 393 -24.18 -9.31 14.76
C GLY A 393 -25.04 -10.24 15.62
N HIS A 394 -24.42 -11.22 16.31
CA HIS A 394 -25.12 -12.07 17.27
C HIS A 394 -25.58 -11.31 18.52
N ILE A 395 -24.74 -10.39 19.03
CA ILE A 395 -25.04 -9.55 20.19
C ILE A 395 -26.15 -8.54 19.86
N ASP A 396 -26.11 -7.91 18.69
CA ASP A 396 -27.14 -6.97 18.23
C ASP A 396 -28.52 -7.63 18.16
N ARG A 397 -28.60 -8.79 17.51
CA ARG A 397 -29.85 -9.59 17.47
C ARG A 397 -30.33 -9.95 18.87
N PHE A 398 -29.42 -10.21 19.81
CA PHE A 398 -29.77 -10.52 21.19
C PHE A 398 -30.29 -9.30 21.96
N LEU A 399 -29.62 -8.14 21.84
CA LEU A 399 -29.98 -6.90 22.54
C LEU A 399 -31.28 -6.28 21.98
N PHE A 400 -31.53 -6.41 20.68
CA PHE A 400 -32.63 -5.72 20.00
C PHE A 400 -33.74 -6.65 19.48
N SER A 401 -33.74 -7.96 19.79
CA SER A 401 -34.84 -8.87 19.39
C SER A 401 -36.19 -8.46 19.98
N ALA A 402 -36.23 -7.66 21.05
CA ALA A 402 -37.46 -7.19 21.66
C ALA A 402 -38.24 -6.17 20.79
N ARG A 403 -37.66 -5.63 19.70
CA ARG A 403 -38.29 -4.59 18.86
C ARG A 403 -38.74 -5.03 17.47
N ARG A 404 -38.36 -6.22 16.99
CA ARG A 404 -38.85 -6.73 15.70
C ARG A 404 -40.12 -7.55 15.93
N LYS A 405 -41.29 -6.98 15.61
CA LYS A 405 -42.49 -7.80 15.41
C LYS A 405 -42.16 -8.85 14.33
N PRO A 406 -42.48 -10.14 14.52
CA PRO A 406 -42.39 -11.09 13.42
C PRO A 406 -43.22 -10.55 12.25
N PRO A 407 -42.77 -10.72 10.99
CA PRO A 407 -43.61 -10.39 9.84
C PRO A 407 -44.96 -11.10 10.04
N GLN A 408 -46.05 -10.33 10.00
CA GLN A 408 -47.38 -10.91 10.08
C GLN A 408 -47.52 -11.85 8.89
N VAL A 409 -47.56 -13.15 9.17
CA VAL A 409 -47.98 -14.15 8.20
C VAL A 409 -49.43 -13.81 7.89
N ILE A 410 -49.67 -13.14 6.76
CA ILE A 410 -51.02 -12.98 6.22
C ILE A 410 -51.49 -14.40 5.93
N GLU A 411 -52.46 -14.86 6.70
CA GLU A 411 -53.03 -16.18 6.58
C GLU A 411 -53.69 -16.28 5.19
N SER A 412 -53.19 -17.18 4.35
CA SER A 412 -53.59 -17.39 2.93
C SER A 412 -55.09 -17.54 2.65
N LYS A 413 -55.93 -17.67 3.68
CA LYS A 413 -57.39 -17.74 3.53
C LYS A 413 -58.05 -16.42 3.10
N GLN A 414 -57.42 -15.27 3.37
CA GLN A 414 -58.04 -13.97 3.07
C GLN A 414 -57.78 -13.49 1.64
N VAL A 415 -56.80 -14.08 0.94
CA VAL A 415 -56.43 -13.70 -0.44
C VAL A 415 -57.32 -14.41 -1.47
N ASP A 416 -57.77 -15.64 -1.18
CA ASP A 416 -58.65 -16.40 -2.08
C ASP A 416 -60.07 -15.82 -2.14
N GLU A 417 -60.54 -15.20 -1.06
CA GLU A 417 -61.88 -14.59 -1.00
C GLU A 417 -61.93 -13.27 -1.80
N VAL A 418 -60.84 -12.50 -1.80
CA VAL A 418 -60.70 -11.26 -2.58
C VAL A 418 -60.47 -11.54 -4.08
N LEU A 419 -59.70 -12.58 -4.43
CA LEU A 419 -59.46 -12.98 -5.83
C LEU A 419 -60.69 -13.58 -6.53
N MET A 420 -61.66 -14.11 -5.77
CA MET A 420 -62.91 -14.63 -6.32
C MET A 420 -63.94 -13.53 -6.63
N GLU A 421 -63.91 -12.39 -5.93
CA GLU A 421 -64.76 -11.23 -6.26
C GLU A 421 -64.25 -10.46 -7.49
N GLU A 422 -62.94 -10.28 -7.63
CA GLU A 422 -62.37 -9.53 -8.77
C GLU A 422 -62.56 -10.23 -10.13
N LYS A 423 -62.54 -11.57 -10.16
CA LYS A 423 -62.75 -12.33 -11.41
C LYS A 423 -64.19 -12.29 -11.93
N LYS A 424 -65.17 -11.87 -11.11
CA LYS A 424 -66.56 -11.73 -11.55
C LYS A 424 -66.82 -10.46 -12.36
N HIS A 425 -65.95 -9.45 -12.25
CA HIS A 425 -66.17 -8.12 -12.82
C HIS A 425 -65.32 -7.75 -14.05
N SER A 426 -64.43 -8.63 -14.54
CA SER A 426 -63.64 -8.36 -15.75
C SER A 426 -63.65 -9.53 -16.73
N PHE A 427 -64.77 -9.67 -17.45
CA PHE A 427 -64.80 -10.33 -18.75
C PHE A 427 -64.72 -9.23 -19.83
N PHE A 428 -63.55 -9.04 -20.44
CA PHE A 428 -63.42 -8.29 -21.69
C PHE A 428 -63.00 -9.25 -22.80
N VAL A 429 -63.88 -9.44 -23.77
CA VAL A 429 -63.65 -10.21 -25.00
C VAL A 429 -62.89 -9.31 -25.98
N ILE A 430 -61.74 -9.78 -26.45
CA ILE A 430 -60.96 -9.14 -27.51
C ILE A 430 -61.53 -9.60 -28.86
N THR A 431 -62.02 -8.68 -29.69
CA THR A 431 -62.29 -8.95 -31.12
C THR A 431 -61.32 -8.21 -32.01
N SER A 432 -60.92 -8.89 -33.10
CA SER A 432 -59.96 -8.41 -34.08
C SER A 432 -60.57 -7.30 -34.95
N ASN A 433 -60.38 -6.05 -34.56
CA ASN A 433 -60.16 -4.90 -35.45
C ASN A 433 -59.90 -3.67 -34.58
N GLY A 434 -58.65 -3.25 -34.54
CA GLY A 434 -58.15 -2.26 -33.57
C GLY A 434 -58.77 -0.88 -33.73
N ILE A 435 -59.50 -0.45 -32.69
CA ILE A 435 -59.75 0.96 -32.33
C ILE A 435 -59.91 1.01 -30.80
N PHE A 436 -59.02 1.72 -30.09
CA PHE A 436 -59.23 2.06 -28.67
C PHE A 436 -60.17 3.26 -28.59
N ARG A 437 -61.38 3.07 -28.04
CA ARG A 437 -62.23 4.19 -27.60
C ARG A 437 -62.29 4.18 -26.08
N ARG A 438 -61.73 5.23 -25.46
CA ARG A 438 -61.95 5.55 -24.04
C ARG A 438 -63.41 6.03 -23.91
N ARG A 439 -64.26 5.30 -23.18
CA ARG A 439 -65.56 5.82 -22.74
C ARG A 439 -65.35 6.38 -21.32
N GLU A 440 -65.44 7.70 -21.21
CA GLU A 440 -65.73 8.39 -19.96
C GLU A 440 -67.14 7.97 -19.53
N GLU A 441 -67.32 7.58 -18.27
CA GLU A 441 -68.63 7.57 -17.63
C GLU A 441 -68.51 8.21 -16.23
N GLU A 442 -68.88 9.49 -16.25
CA GLU A 442 -69.50 10.34 -15.26
C GLU A 442 -69.83 9.77 -13.87
N SER A 443 -69.39 10.52 -12.86
CA SER A 443 -69.98 10.57 -11.53
C SER A 443 -71.41 11.11 -11.55
N LYS A 444 -72.37 10.39 -10.95
CA LYS A 444 -73.57 10.98 -10.31
C LYS A 444 -73.93 10.20 -9.03
N VAL A 445 -73.71 10.80 -7.86
CA VAL A 445 -74.68 11.47 -6.97
C VAL A 445 -75.46 10.49 -6.07
N ILE A 446 -74.99 10.43 -4.81
CA ILE A 446 -75.70 10.51 -3.52
C ILE A 446 -77.17 10.04 -3.49
N GLU A 447 -77.44 9.04 -2.65
CA GLU A 447 -78.40 9.15 -1.54
C GLU A 447 -77.88 8.42 -0.30
#